data_AF-A0A835PYA7-F1
#
_entry.id   AF-A0A835PYA7-F1
#
_cell.length_a   1.000
_cell.length_b   1.000
_cell.length_c   1.000
_cell.angle_alpha   90.00
_cell.angle_beta   90.00
_cell.angle_gamma   90.00
#
_symmetry.space_group_name_H-M   'P 1'
#
loop_
_entity.id
_entity.type
_entity.pdbx_description
1 polymer ?
#
loop_
_entity_poly.entity_id
_entity_poly.type
_entity_poly.pdbx_seq_one_letter_code
_entity_poly.pdbx_strand_id
1 'polypeptide(L)'
;MEKGSTGGVDWGKAIQHFCLPASGIAVLEEIGKGLGLGERETEAARMTFHRFGNQSSSSIWYQLAYEEGKGRVEKRERVWQLAMGSGPKCNSLVWECLCRSPEGEAEKGPWATSIHRYPLPARGAANDVGLPFL
;
A
#
# COMPACT_ATOMS: atom_id res chain seq x y z
N MET A 1 -15.71 -2.71 15.57
CA MET A 1 -15.56 -1.25 15.70
C MET A 1 -16.19 -0.67 14.44
N GLU A 2 -17.39 -0.11 14.57
CA GLU A 2 -18.16 0.42 13.43
C GLU A 2 -17.43 1.61 12.80
N LYS A 3 -17.30 1.59 11.47
CA LYS A 3 -16.78 2.73 10.71
C LYS A 3 -17.76 3.89 10.90
N GLY A 4 -17.31 4.95 11.56
CA GLY A 4 -18.05 6.21 11.62
C GLY A 4 -18.29 6.73 10.21
N SER A 5 -19.56 6.96 9.88
CA SER A 5 -20.03 7.48 8.60
C SER A 5 -19.53 8.92 8.39
N THR A 6 -18.31 9.07 7.86
CA THR A 6 -17.97 10.21 7.02
C THR A 6 -18.51 9.89 5.63
N GLY A 7 -19.26 10.80 5.00
CA GLY A 7 -19.98 10.60 3.73
C GLY A 7 -19.11 10.37 2.47
N GLY A 8 -18.04 9.59 2.57
CA GLY A 8 -17.24 9.09 1.47
C GLY A 8 -17.70 7.70 1.01
N VAL A 9 -17.26 7.31 -0.18
CA VAL A 9 -17.56 6.00 -0.78
C VAL A 9 -16.88 4.90 0.03
N ASP A 10 -17.64 3.89 0.50
CA ASP A 10 -17.07 2.68 1.10
C ASP A 10 -16.58 1.73 0.01
N TRP A 11 -15.28 1.79 -0.28
CA TRP A 11 -14.64 0.96 -1.30
C TRP A 11 -14.48 -0.50 -0.90
N GLY A 12 -14.63 -0.87 0.38
CA GLY A 12 -14.25 -2.20 0.88
C GLY A 12 -15.00 -3.37 0.24
N LYS A 13 -16.19 -3.11 -0.32
CA LYS A 13 -16.96 -4.11 -1.09
C LYS A 13 -16.45 -4.29 -2.53
N ALA A 14 -15.82 -3.28 -3.10
CA ALA A 14 -15.39 -3.26 -4.50
C ALA A 14 -13.89 -3.54 -4.66
N ILE A 15 -13.05 -3.03 -3.75
CA ILE A 15 -11.59 -3.12 -3.77
C ILE A 15 -11.11 -3.52 -2.37
N GLN A 16 -10.23 -4.51 -2.30
CA GLN A 16 -9.68 -5.03 -1.03
C GLN A 16 -8.27 -4.50 -0.77
N HIS A 17 -7.51 -4.22 -1.84
CA HIS A 17 -6.11 -3.81 -1.73
C HIS A 17 -5.84 -2.56 -2.58
N PHE A 18 -5.01 -1.66 -2.07
CA PHE A 18 -4.69 -0.39 -2.72
C PHE A 18 -3.18 -0.25 -2.90
N CYS A 19 -2.77 0.06 -4.13
CA CYS A 19 -1.40 0.44 -4.46
C CYS A 19 -1.43 1.91 -4.92
N LEU A 20 -0.84 2.79 -4.13
CA LEU A 20 -0.94 4.24 -4.27
C LEU A 20 0.37 4.86 -4.78
N PRO A 21 0.34 6.10 -5.31
CA PRO A 21 1.56 6.80 -5.71
C PRO A 21 2.51 7.00 -4.52
N ALA A 22 3.66 6.33 -4.53
CA ALA A 22 4.70 6.47 -3.51
C ALA A 22 5.60 7.69 -3.78
N SER A 23 4.99 8.85 -4.04
CA SER A 23 5.69 10.09 -4.44
C SER A 23 6.07 10.99 -3.26
N GLY A 24 5.75 10.58 -2.03
CA GLY A 24 6.02 11.32 -0.80
C GLY A 24 4.92 11.09 0.25
N ILE A 25 5.26 11.25 1.54
CA ILE A 25 4.31 11.04 2.65
C ILE A 25 3.09 11.97 2.54
N ALA A 26 3.31 13.26 2.25
CA ALA A 26 2.21 14.22 2.09
C ALA A 26 1.24 13.82 0.96
N VAL A 27 1.76 13.34 -0.17
CA VAL A 27 0.92 12.87 -1.29
C VAL A 27 0.12 11.63 -0.89
N LEU A 28 0.74 10.68 -0.18
CA LEU A 28 0.05 9.48 0.31
C LEU A 28 -1.06 9.83 1.31
N GLU A 29 -0.82 10.78 2.22
CA GLU A 29 -1.81 11.24 3.20
C GLU A 29 -3.00 11.93 2.52
N GLU A 30 -2.74 12.84 1.57
CA GLU A 30 -3.82 13.54 0.86
C GLU A 30 -4.64 12.60 -0.03
N ILE A 31 -4.00 11.65 -0.72
CA ILE A 31 -4.72 10.60 -1.47
C ILE A 31 -5.53 9.71 -0.52
N GLY A 32 -4.94 9.30 0.60
CA GLY A 32 -5.62 8.50 1.61
C GLY A 32 -6.87 9.19 2.15
N LYS A 33 -6.76 10.47 2.53
CA LYS A 33 -7.90 11.29 2.97
C LYS A 33 -8.94 11.45 1.86
N GLY A 34 -8.52 11.82 0.65
CA GLY A 34 -9.42 12.05 -0.48
C GLY A 34 -10.22 10.82 -0.89
N LEU A 35 -9.66 9.62 -0.70
CA LEU A 35 -10.31 8.34 -0.98
C LEU A 35 -10.98 7.71 0.26
N GLY A 36 -10.86 8.30 1.45
CA GLY A 36 -11.39 7.74 2.70
C GLY A 36 -10.71 6.45 3.15
N LEU A 37 -9.41 6.30 2.86
CA LEU A 37 -8.61 5.11 3.17
C LEU A 37 -8.00 5.21 4.57
N GLY A 38 -8.03 4.11 5.32
CA GLY A 38 -7.47 4.00 6.65
C GLY A 38 -6.00 3.60 6.65
N GLU A 39 -5.48 3.31 7.86
CA GLU A 39 -4.10 2.86 8.02
C GLU A 39 -3.83 1.52 7.32
N ARG A 40 -4.82 0.63 7.33
CA ARG A 40 -4.67 -0.72 6.76
C ARG A 40 -4.56 -0.67 5.24
N GLU A 41 -5.37 0.15 4.59
CA GLU A 41 -5.39 0.31 3.14
C GLU A 41 -4.16 1.10 2.63
N THR A 42 -3.62 2.02 3.43
CA THR A 42 -2.43 2.81 3.08
C THR A 42 -1.12 2.15 3.53
N GLU A 43 -1.18 1.00 4.20
CA GLU A 43 -0.02 0.33 4.79
C GLU A 43 1.04 -0.02 3.75
N ALA A 44 0.67 -0.72 2.67
CA ALA A 44 1.61 -1.16 1.65
C ALA A 44 2.39 0.02 1.04
N ALA A 45 1.68 1.11 0.70
CA ALA A 45 2.29 2.31 0.15
C ALA A 45 3.30 2.96 1.11
N ARG A 46 2.92 3.12 2.39
CA ARG A 46 3.78 3.73 3.41
C ARG A 46 5.00 2.88 3.72
N MET A 47 4.83 1.56 3.87
CA MET A 47 5.95 0.66 4.15
C MET A 47 6.89 0.56 2.96
N THR A 48 6.35 0.53 1.73
CA THR A 48 7.15 0.56 0.50
C THR A 48 7.97 1.84 0.41
N PHE A 49 7.34 3.01 0.62
CA PHE A 49 8.03 4.29 0.60
C PHE A 49 9.08 4.40 1.72
N HIS A 50 8.76 3.93 2.93
CA HIS A 50 9.71 3.90 4.04
C HIS A 50 10.95 3.05 3.70
N ARG A 51 10.76 1.84 3.16
CA ARG A 51 11.86 0.89 2.93
C ARG A 51 12.68 1.24 1.70
N PHE A 52 12.02 1.59 0.61
CA PHE A 52 12.65 1.71 -0.70
C PHE A 52 12.64 3.15 -1.23
N GLY A 53 11.96 4.09 -0.59
CA GLY A 53 11.72 5.41 -1.15
C GLY A 53 10.81 5.35 -2.39
N ASN A 54 10.91 6.38 -3.23
CA ASN A 54 10.19 6.43 -4.51
C ASN A 54 10.95 5.64 -5.59
N GLN A 55 10.44 4.45 -5.92
CA GLN A 55 10.96 3.61 -7.00
C GLN A 55 10.34 3.97 -8.36
N SER A 56 9.93 5.23 -8.53
CA SER A 56 9.22 5.75 -9.71
C SER A 56 7.99 4.87 -10.02
N SER A 57 7.74 4.58 -11.30
CA SER A 57 6.65 3.75 -11.79
C SER A 57 6.62 2.33 -11.21
N SER A 58 7.75 1.80 -10.73
CA SER A 58 7.81 0.46 -10.14
C SER A 58 7.24 0.39 -8.73
N SER A 59 7.02 1.53 -8.06
CA SER A 59 6.57 1.57 -6.66
C SER A 59 5.25 0.82 -6.41
N ILE A 60 4.33 0.82 -7.38
CA ILE A 60 3.04 0.10 -7.27
C ILE A 60 3.21 -1.43 -7.26
N TRP A 61 4.27 -1.95 -7.89
CA TRP A 61 4.56 -3.39 -7.91
C TRP A 61 5.22 -3.84 -6.61
N TYR A 62 6.05 -2.99 -6.01
CA TYR A 62 6.62 -3.25 -4.69
C TYR A 62 5.52 -3.28 -3.62
N GLN A 63 4.47 -2.47 -3.77
CA GLN A 63 3.28 -2.49 -2.90
C GLN A 63 2.46 -3.76 -3.09
N LEU A 64 2.24 -4.21 -4.33
CA LEU A 64 1.58 -5.48 -4.59
C LEU A 64 2.36 -6.65 -3.97
N ALA A 65 3.68 -6.69 -4.18
CA ALA A 65 4.56 -7.69 -3.58
C ALA A 65 4.56 -7.64 -2.04
N TYR A 66 4.29 -6.47 -1.43
CA TYR A 66 4.09 -6.36 0.01
C TYR A 66 2.80 -7.07 0.45
N GLU A 67 1.68 -6.82 -0.23
CA GLU A 67 0.40 -7.45 0.10
C GLU A 67 0.44 -8.98 -0.13
N GLU A 68 1.10 -9.43 -1.20
CA GLU A 68 1.36 -10.85 -1.45
C GLU A 68 2.31 -11.45 -0.40
N GLY A 69 3.38 -10.72 -0.04
CA GLY A 69 4.32 -11.11 1.01
C GLY A 69 3.67 -11.24 2.39
N LYS A 70 2.63 -10.47 2.65
CA LYS A 70 1.79 -10.60 3.84
C LYS A 70 0.73 -11.70 3.73
N GLY A 71 0.62 -12.36 2.57
CA GLY A 71 -0.38 -13.39 2.31
C GLY A 71 -1.81 -12.86 2.37
N ARG A 72 -2.03 -11.59 1.99
CA ARG A 72 -3.32 -10.90 2.13
C ARG A 72 -4.18 -10.94 0.87
N VAL A 73 -3.58 -11.18 -0.28
CA VAL A 73 -4.29 -11.19 -1.57
C VAL A 73 -4.87 -12.58 -1.81
N GLU A 74 -6.19 -12.70 -1.71
CA GLU A 74 -6.92 -13.94 -1.91
C GLU A 74 -7.63 -13.97 -3.27
N LYS A 75 -7.99 -15.18 -3.71
CA LYS A 75 -8.71 -15.38 -4.98
C LYS A 75 -10.01 -14.57 -5.02
N ARG A 76 -10.26 -13.91 -6.15
CA ARG A 76 -11.38 -13.01 -6.47
C ARG A 76 -11.33 -11.64 -5.78
N GLU A 77 -10.31 -11.38 -4.97
CA GLU A 77 -10.11 -10.03 -4.44
C GLU A 77 -9.56 -9.10 -5.51
N ARG A 78 -9.84 -7.82 -5.34
CA ARG A 78 -9.47 -6.77 -6.29
C ARG A 78 -8.39 -5.86 -5.72
N VAL A 79 -7.38 -5.61 -6.54
CA VAL A 79 -6.29 -4.67 -6.27
C VAL A 79 -6.47 -3.46 -7.17
N TRP A 80 -6.54 -2.27 -6.57
CA TRP A 80 -6.53 -1.02 -7.32
C TRP A 80 -5.13 -0.40 -7.32
N GLN A 81 -4.54 -0.29 -8.50
CA GLN A 81 -3.31 0.45 -8.73
C GLN A 81 -3.63 1.86 -9.23
N LEU A 82 -3.14 2.85 -8.49
CA LEU A 82 -3.18 4.26 -8.84
C LEU A 82 -1.73 4.76 -8.97
N ALA A 83 -1.38 5.26 -10.16
CA ALA A 83 -0.04 5.77 -10.44
C ALA A 83 -0.12 7.19 -11.01
N MET A 84 0.82 8.04 -10.61
CA MET A 84 0.91 9.43 -11.08
C MET A 84 2.28 9.67 -11.73
N GLY A 85 2.28 10.24 -12.93
CA GLY A 85 3.49 10.53 -13.70
C GLY A 85 3.97 11.99 -13.54
N SER A 86 4.96 12.39 -14.33
CA SER A 86 5.36 13.80 -14.41
C SER A 86 4.26 14.63 -15.10
N GLY A 87 3.57 15.48 -14.32
CA GLY A 87 2.44 16.31 -14.79
C GLY A 87 1.08 15.81 -14.28
N PRO A 88 -0.05 16.31 -14.82
CA PRO A 88 -1.40 15.97 -14.33
C PRO A 88 -1.87 14.57 -14.80
N LYS A 89 -0.95 13.66 -15.14
CA LYS A 89 -1.26 12.34 -15.69
C LYS A 89 -1.40 11.33 -14.56
N CYS A 90 -2.55 10.68 -14.54
CA CYS A 90 -2.87 9.60 -13.61
C CYS A 90 -3.25 8.34 -14.42
N ASN A 91 -2.74 7.19 -13.99
CA ASN A 91 -3.17 5.88 -14.47
C ASN A 91 -3.90 5.13 -13.34
N SER A 92 -5.00 4.48 -13.66
CA SER A 92 -5.87 3.77 -12.73
C SER A 92 -6.25 2.42 -13.30
N LEU A 93 -5.88 1.34 -12.60
CA LEU A 93 -6.10 -0.04 -13.03
C LEU A 93 -6.67 -0.85 -11.87
N VAL A 94 -7.71 -1.64 -12.14
CA VAL A 94 -8.26 -2.59 -11.18
C VAL A 94 -8.00 -4.00 -11.70
N TRP A 95 -7.33 -4.80 -10.89
CA TRP A 95 -7.00 -6.19 -11.17
C TRP A 95 -7.85 -7.11 -10.28
N GLU A 96 -8.34 -8.22 -10.82
CA GLU A 96 -8.93 -9.30 -10.02
C GLU A 96 -7.93 -10.44 -9.88
N CYS A 97 -7.73 -10.91 -8.64
CA CYS A 97 -6.86 -12.02 -8.33
C CYS A 97 -7.50 -13.35 -8.80
N LEU A 98 -6.94 -13.98 -9.83
CA LEU A 98 -7.49 -15.26 -10.37
C LEU A 98 -7.10 -16.47 -9.52
N CYS A 99 -5.99 -16.39 -8.80
CA CYS A 99 -5.49 -17.39 -7.86
C CYS A 99 -4.56 -16.72 -6.85
N ARG A 100 -4.47 -17.31 -5.66
CA ARG A 100 -3.47 -16.90 -4.67
C ARG A 100 -2.07 -17.08 -5.25
N SER A 101 -1.15 -16.22 -4.84
CA SER A 101 0.28 -16.36 -5.17
C SER A 101 0.76 -17.77 -4.83
N PRO A 102 1.47 -18.48 -5.74
CA PRO A 102 1.98 -19.81 -5.47
C PRO A 102 2.85 -19.84 -4.21
N GLU A 103 2.84 -20.98 -3.52
CA GLU A 103 3.63 -21.16 -2.31
C GLU A 103 5.13 -20.92 -2.59
N GLY A 104 5.77 -20.13 -1.73
CA GLY A 104 7.18 -19.74 -1.87
C GLY A 104 7.48 -18.64 -2.88
N GLU A 105 6.53 -18.16 -3.71
CA GLU A 105 6.80 -17.04 -4.63
C GLU A 105 7.00 -15.71 -3.89
N ALA A 106 6.19 -15.48 -2.85
CA ALA A 106 6.35 -14.33 -1.94
C ALA A 106 7.75 -14.26 -1.28
N GLU A 107 8.41 -15.42 -1.10
CA GLU A 107 9.74 -15.56 -0.50
C GLU A 107 10.88 -15.29 -1.48
N LYS A 108 10.57 -15.04 -2.76
CA LYS A 108 11.55 -14.67 -3.79
C LYS A 108 11.51 -13.17 -4.11
N GLY A 109 10.51 -12.45 -3.60
CA GLY A 109 10.26 -11.04 -3.89
C GLY A 109 11.15 -10.05 -3.10
N PRO A 110 11.01 -8.74 -3.37
CA PRO A 110 11.80 -7.68 -2.71
C PRO A 110 11.62 -7.62 -1.19
N TRP A 111 10.56 -8.25 -0.68
CA TRP A 111 10.21 -8.29 0.73
C TRP A 111 10.65 -9.56 1.46
N ALA A 112 11.14 -10.59 0.76
CA ALA A 112 11.41 -11.93 1.27
C ALA A 112 12.09 -11.97 2.65
N THR A 113 13.15 -11.18 2.83
CA THR A 113 13.99 -11.19 4.05
C THR A 113 13.52 -10.21 5.12
N SER A 114 12.46 -9.44 4.88
CA SER A 114 12.11 -8.28 5.71
C SER A 114 10.63 -8.10 6.01
N ILE A 115 9.74 -8.82 5.31
CA ILE A 115 8.29 -8.63 5.42
C ILE A 115 7.75 -8.79 6.86
N HIS A 116 8.41 -9.62 7.67
CA HIS A 116 8.09 -9.86 9.08
C HIS A 116 8.33 -8.65 9.98
N ARG A 117 9.10 -7.64 9.54
CA ARG A 117 9.42 -6.44 10.32
C ARG A 117 8.39 -5.30 10.18
N TYR A 118 7.38 -5.50 9.34
CA TYR A 118 6.38 -4.50 8.99
C TYR A 118 4.98 -4.94 9.48
N PRO A 119 4.00 -4.02 9.60
CA PRO A 119 4.16 -2.57 9.51
C PRO A 119 4.98 -2.02 10.67
N LEU A 120 5.65 -0.91 10.43
CA LEU A 120 6.23 -0.12 11.51
C LEU A 120 5.12 0.64 12.24
N PRO A 121 5.25 0.90 13.54
CA PRO A 121 4.29 1.72 14.27
C PRO A 121 4.13 3.09 13.60
N ALA A 122 2.91 3.63 13.59
CA ALA A 122 2.68 5.00 13.16
C ALA A 122 3.56 5.95 13.98
N ARG A 123 4.08 7.01 13.33
CA ARG A 123 4.91 8.03 13.98
C ARG A 123 4.10 8.63 15.15
N GLY A 124 4.47 8.29 16.38
CA GLY A 124 3.76 8.70 17.60
C GLY A 124 3.62 7.65 18.70
N ALA A 125 3.89 6.36 18.43
CA ALA A 125 3.76 5.29 19.44
C ALA A 125 5.04 4.93 20.19
N ALA A 126 6.18 5.51 19.85
CA ALA A 126 7.42 5.33 20.60
C ALA A 126 8.20 6.65 20.61
N ASN A 127 8.62 7.04 21.80
CA ASN A 127 9.46 8.20 22.05
C ASN A 127 10.60 8.29 21.04
N ASP A 128 10.77 9.51 20.57
CA ASP A 128 11.88 10.02 19.78
C ASP A 128 13.22 9.35 20.09
N VAL A 129 13.70 8.57 19.14
CA VAL A 129 15.12 8.45 18.83
C VAL A 129 15.19 8.45 17.31
N GLY A 130 15.64 9.59 16.78
CA GLY A 130 15.76 9.85 15.36
C GLY A 130 16.25 8.64 14.57
N LEU A 131 15.39 8.16 13.67
CA LEU A 131 15.83 7.36 12.54
C LEU A 131 16.23 8.34 11.44
N PRO A 132 17.54 8.43 11.11
CA PRO A 132 18.04 9.37 10.13
C PRO A 132 17.88 8.76 8.75
N PHE A 133 16.68 8.82 8.17
CA PHE A 133 16.49 8.58 6.73
C PHE A 133 15.32 9.42 6.21
N LEU A 134 15.52 10.74 6.27
CA LEU A 134 15.18 11.71 5.23
C LEU A 134 16.28 12.76 5.21
#